data_AF-K1T5H4-F1
#
_entry.id   AF-K1T5H4-F1
#
_cell.length_a   1.000
_cell.length_b   1.000
_cell.length_c   1.000
_cell.angle_alpha   90.00
_cell.angle_beta   90.00
_cell.angle_gamma   90.00
#
_symmetry.space_group_name_H-M   'P 1'
#
loop_
_entity.id
_entity.type
_entity.pdbx_description
1 polymer ?
#
loop_
_entity_poly.entity_id
_entity_poly.type
_entity_poly.pdbx_seq_one_letter_code
_entity_poly.pdbx_strand_id
1 'polypeptide(L)'
;NEAGPGKNFVAAYDALKKFDTSRPVQYERNNDIVDMGSNQYPSIGWVRGAVQGKYDIKYPFHISEYAHSMGNACGNLIDYWEAMESTNFFCGGAIWDWVDQSMYNYDPKTGTRYLAYGGDFGDTPNDGQFVMNGIVFGDLEPKPQYYEVRKVYQNIGVKAVDVEKGVFEIFNKYYFKNLADDYYLMWSVYEDGKAIQATLKKD
;
A
#
# COMPACT_ATOMS: atom_id res chain seq x y z
N ASN A 1 15.81 9.31 -3.60
CA ASN A 1 14.85 9.61 -2.53
C ASN A 1 15.40 10.77 -1.72
N GLU A 2 14.55 11.67 -1.21
CA GLU A 2 14.89 12.69 -0.18
C GLU A 2 16.20 13.50 -0.35
N ALA A 3 16.66 13.72 -1.58
CA ALA A 3 17.98 14.32 -1.85
C ALA A 3 17.92 15.83 -2.17
N GLY A 4 16.78 16.46 -1.89
CA GLY A 4 16.49 17.87 -2.21
C GLY A 4 16.32 18.15 -3.70
N PRO A 5 15.80 19.33 -4.08
CA PRO A 5 15.80 19.77 -5.47
C PRO A 5 17.20 20.21 -5.91
N GLY A 6 17.45 20.34 -7.21
CA GLY A 6 18.69 20.94 -7.70
C GLY A 6 18.96 20.72 -9.18
N LYS A 7 19.90 21.50 -9.74
CA LYS A 7 20.31 21.43 -11.15
C LYS A 7 20.82 20.04 -11.56
N ASN A 8 21.38 19.28 -10.62
CA ASN A 8 21.81 17.91 -10.87
C ASN A 8 20.62 17.01 -11.26
N PHE A 9 19.47 17.16 -10.59
CA PHE A 9 18.26 16.41 -10.93
C PHE A 9 17.62 16.87 -12.23
N VAL A 10 17.71 18.17 -12.56
CA VAL A 10 17.29 18.69 -13.88
C VAL A 10 18.11 18.02 -14.99
N ALA A 11 19.44 18.04 -14.86
CA ALA A 11 20.33 17.43 -15.84
C ALA A 11 20.10 15.91 -15.97
N ALA A 12 19.82 15.22 -14.85
CA ALA A 12 19.49 13.80 -14.85
C ALA A 12 18.16 13.52 -15.58
N TYR A 13 17.12 14.31 -15.33
CA TYR A 13 15.85 14.20 -16.04
C TYR A 13 16.03 14.42 -17.55
N ASP A 14 16.73 15.50 -17.94
CA ASP A 14 16.99 15.80 -19.36
C ASP A 14 17.75 14.67 -20.06
N ALA A 15 18.72 14.05 -19.38
CA ALA A 15 19.45 12.91 -19.89
C ALA A 15 18.55 11.67 -20.03
N LEU A 16 17.71 11.38 -19.03
CA LEU A 16 16.76 10.27 -19.06
C LEU A 16 15.78 10.41 -20.23
N LYS A 17 15.17 11.59 -20.42
CA LYS A 17 14.19 11.82 -21.50
C LYS A 17 14.80 11.82 -22.90
N LYS A 18 16.10 12.09 -23.04
CA LYS A 18 16.83 11.88 -24.30
C LYS A 18 17.05 10.39 -24.62
N PHE A 19 17.21 9.57 -23.58
CA PHE A 19 17.47 8.14 -23.72
C PHE A 19 16.19 7.33 -23.90
N ASP A 20 15.16 7.58 -23.08
CA ASP A 20 13.92 6.83 -23.08
C ASP A 20 12.71 7.75 -22.82
N THR A 21 11.86 7.88 -23.83
CA THR A 21 10.59 8.62 -23.73
C THR A 21 9.40 7.71 -23.45
N SER A 22 9.58 6.38 -23.38
CA SER A 22 8.48 5.42 -23.22
C SER A 22 7.99 5.27 -21.77
N ARG A 23 8.74 5.80 -20.80
CA ARG A 23 8.44 5.70 -19.36
C ARG A 23 8.29 7.08 -18.71
N PRO A 24 7.35 7.23 -17.76
CA PRO A 24 7.26 8.44 -16.94
C PRO A 24 8.39 8.48 -15.90
N VAL A 25 8.88 9.68 -15.62
CA VAL A 25 9.82 9.97 -14.53
C VAL A 25 9.07 10.59 -13.36
N GLN A 26 9.43 10.17 -12.15
CA GLN A 26 8.88 10.67 -10.88
C GLN A 26 10.05 11.04 -9.94
N TYR A 27 9.94 12.17 -9.25
CA TYR A 27 10.84 12.57 -8.18
C TYR A 27 10.11 13.47 -7.19
N GLU A 28 9.91 12.96 -5.99
CA GLU A 28 9.02 13.58 -5.01
C GLU A 28 9.50 14.95 -4.54
N ARG A 29 10.82 15.15 -4.40
CA ARG A 29 11.39 16.42 -3.91
C ARG A 29 11.41 17.53 -4.96
N ASN A 30 10.99 17.27 -6.20
CA ASN A 30 10.83 18.29 -7.24
C ASN A 30 9.84 17.87 -8.34
N ASN A 31 8.57 18.30 -8.19
CA ASN A 31 7.50 17.97 -9.13
C ASN A 31 7.51 18.83 -10.43
N ASP A 32 8.36 19.85 -10.53
CA ASP A 32 8.41 20.72 -11.72
C ASP A 32 9.07 20.01 -12.91
N ILE A 33 9.98 19.08 -12.63
CA ILE A 33 10.89 18.47 -13.62
C ILE A 33 10.52 17.04 -13.99
N VAL A 34 9.33 16.57 -13.62
CA VAL A 34 8.93 15.15 -13.74
C VAL A 34 7.73 15.01 -14.68
N ASP A 35 7.38 13.77 -15.07
CA ASP A 35 6.22 13.50 -15.92
C ASP A 35 4.95 13.25 -15.10
N MET A 36 5.10 12.85 -13.84
CA MET A 36 4.00 12.55 -12.92
C MET A 36 4.29 13.07 -11.51
N GLY A 37 3.25 13.50 -10.81
CA GLY A 37 3.37 14.08 -9.48
C GLY A 37 3.52 13.04 -8.39
N SER A 38 4.18 13.43 -7.29
CA SER A 38 4.24 12.64 -6.07
C SER A 38 4.53 13.44 -4.82
N ASN A 39 4.17 12.86 -3.67
CA ASN A 39 4.47 13.34 -2.33
C ASN A 39 4.64 12.14 -1.39
N GLN A 40 5.43 12.29 -0.33
CA GLN A 40 5.49 11.33 0.77
C GLN A 40 4.52 11.73 1.89
N TYR A 41 3.79 10.75 2.42
CA TYR A 41 2.88 10.87 3.57
C TYR A 41 1.88 12.05 3.52
N PRO A 42 1.22 12.37 2.37
CA PRO A 42 0.17 13.37 2.36
C PRO A 42 -0.99 12.91 3.25
N SER A 43 -1.59 13.81 4.02
CA SER A 43 -2.74 13.45 4.86
C SER A 43 -3.95 13.05 4.00
N ILE A 44 -4.82 12.20 4.54
CA ILE A 44 -6.06 11.81 3.87
C ILE A 44 -6.94 13.02 3.49
N GLY A 45 -6.95 14.07 4.31
CA GLY A 45 -7.66 15.32 3.99
C GLY A 45 -7.08 16.02 2.75
N TRP A 46 -5.76 16.05 2.61
CA TRP A 46 -5.11 16.57 1.42
C TRP A 46 -5.43 15.71 0.19
N VAL A 47 -5.36 14.38 0.32
CA VAL A 47 -5.66 13.45 -0.78
C VAL A 47 -7.10 13.63 -1.27
N ARG A 48 -8.09 13.70 -0.36
CA ARG A 48 -9.50 13.97 -0.69
C ARG A 48 -9.73 15.30 -1.44
N GLY A 49 -8.87 16.29 -1.24
CA GLY A 49 -8.88 17.53 -2.03
C GLY A 49 -8.19 17.36 -3.39
N ALA A 50 -7.00 16.76 -3.40
CA ALA A 50 -6.19 16.57 -4.60
C ALA A 50 -6.87 15.68 -5.65
N VAL A 51 -7.61 14.64 -5.24
CA VAL A 51 -8.35 13.75 -6.15
C VAL A 51 -9.48 14.45 -6.92
N GLN A 52 -9.86 15.67 -6.53
CA GLN A 52 -10.84 16.49 -7.26
C GLN A 52 -10.25 17.15 -8.51
N GLY A 53 -8.92 17.10 -8.72
CA GLY A 53 -8.24 17.68 -9.88
C GLY A 53 -8.18 19.20 -9.90
N LYS A 54 -8.38 19.85 -8.76
CA LYS A 54 -8.41 21.33 -8.62
C LYS A 54 -7.13 21.92 -8.05
N TYR A 55 -6.21 21.08 -7.59
CA TYR A 55 -4.94 21.55 -7.04
C TYR A 55 -3.98 21.87 -8.17
N ASP A 56 -3.15 22.90 -7.97
CA ASP A 56 -2.04 23.23 -8.87
C ASP A 56 -0.86 22.28 -8.58
N ILE A 57 -1.01 21.02 -8.99
CA ILE A 57 -0.02 19.96 -8.86
C ILE A 57 0.07 19.18 -10.17
N LYS A 58 1.15 18.42 -10.35
CA LYS A 58 1.33 17.59 -11.53
C LYS A 58 0.52 16.30 -11.42
N TYR A 59 -0.33 16.04 -12.42
CA TYR A 59 -1.09 14.80 -12.58
C TYR A 59 -0.58 14.00 -13.79
N PRO A 60 -0.72 12.65 -13.83
CA PRO A 60 -1.27 11.79 -12.79
C PRO A 60 -0.40 11.81 -11.53
N PHE A 61 -1.01 11.48 -10.40
CA PHE A 61 -0.34 11.54 -9.09
C PHE A 61 -0.18 10.14 -8.48
N HIS A 62 1.02 9.83 -8.01
CA HIS A 62 1.35 8.62 -7.27
C HIS A 62 1.92 9.00 -5.90
N ILE A 63 1.35 8.46 -4.83
CA ILE A 63 1.89 8.71 -3.49
C ILE A 63 3.09 7.78 -3.27
N SER A 64 4.31 8.33 -3.30
CA SER A 64 5.53 7.51 -3.30
C SER A 64 5.73 6.71 -2.02
N GLU A 65 5.28 7.25 -0.88
CA GLU A 65 5.27 6.59 0.42
C GLU A 65 4.03 7.02 1.19
N TYR A 66 3.26 6.07 1.74
CA TYR A 66 2.12 6.35 2.63
C TYR A 66 1.90 5.20 3.60
N ALA A 67 0.92 5.35 4.50
CA ALA A 67 0.48 4.31 5.42
C ALA A 67 1.64 3.58 6.14
N HIS A 68 2.53 4.36 6.75
CA HIS A 68 3.70 3.86 7.48
C HIS A 68 3.34 2.68 8.40
N SER A 69 4.01 1.53 8.23
CA SER A 69 3.64 0.25 8.84
C SER A 69 4.50 -0.12 10.07
N MET A 70 5.19 0.86 10.66
CA MET A 70 5.99 0.64 11.87
C MET A 70 5.14 0.15 13.05
N GLY A 71 5.50 -1.02 13.59
CA GLY A 71 4.79 -1.64 14.71
C GLY A 71 3.33 -2.02 14.37
N ASN A 72 2.39 -1.55 15.19
CA ASN A 72 0.95 -1.74 14.99
C ASN A 72 0.36 -0.46 14.36
N ALA A 73 0.17 -0.47 13.04
CA ALA A 73 -0.12 0.72 12.26
C ALA A 73 -1.05 0.44 11.07
N CYS A 74 -0.88 1.18 9.95
CA CYS A 74 -1.74 1.12 8.75
C CYS A 74 -3.24 1.37 8.99
N GLY A 75 -3.59 2.16 10.01
CA GLY A 75 -4.97 2.64 10.19
C GLY A 75 -5.42 3.48 8.99
N ASN A 76 -6.75 3.60 8.79
CA ASN A 76 -7.41 4.38 7.73
C ASN A 76 -6.99 4.08 6.27
N LEU A 77 -6.36 2.93 6.01
CA LEU A 77 -5.95 2.53 4.66
C LEU A 77 -7.11 2.56 3.65
N ILE A 78 -8.31 2.13 4.07
CA ILE A 78 -9.52 2.15 3.25
C ILE A 78 -9.91 3.57 2.81
N ASP A 79 -9.76 4.58 3.66
CA ASP A 79 -10.11 5.97 3.34
C ASP A 79 -9.26 6.51 2.18
N TYR A 80 -7.96 6.16 2.13
CA TYR A 80 -7.09 6.52 1.03
C TYR A 80 -7.54 5.87 -0.28
N TRP A 81 -7.89 4.59 -0.26
CA TRP A 81 -8.32 3.88 -1.45
C TRP A 81 -9.69 4.35 -1.95
N GLU A 82 -10.64 4.64 -1.05
CA GLU A 82 -11.89 5.28 -1.44
C GLU A 82 -11.66 6.62 -2.18
N ALA A 83 -10.71 7.42 -1.70
CA ALA A 83 -10.35 8.68 -2.36
C ALA A 83 -9.66 8.43 -3.72
N MET A 84 -8.66 7.55 -3.77
CA MET A 84 -7.87 7.29 -4.98
C MET A 84 -8.70 6.60 -6.08
N GLU A 85 -9.60 5.67 -5.72
CA GLU A 85 -10.50 4.98 -6.66
C GLU A 85 -11.65 5.87 -7.15
N SER A 86 -11.89 7.02 -6.52
CA SER A 86 -12.96 7.96 -6.93
C SER A 86 -12.63 8.79 -8.17
N THR A 87 -11.42 8.66 -8.72
CA THR A 87 -10.88 9.58 -9.72
C THR A 87 -9.92 8.91 -10.71
N ASN A 88 -9.60 9.60 -11.80
CA ASN A 88 -8.52 9.25 -12.72
C ASN A 88 -7.25 10.10 -12.53
N PHE A 89 -7.27 11.03 -11.56
CA PHE A 89 -6.11 11.89 -11.27
C PHE A 89 -5.01 11.19 -10.47
N PHE A 90 -5.35 10.13 -9.72
CA PHE A 90 -4.42 9.37 -8.88
C PHE A 90 -4.30 7.95 -9.41
N CYS A 91 -3.08 7.38 -9.32
CA CYS A 91 -2.81 5.99 -9.71
C CYS A 91 -2.45 5.08 -8.52
N GLY A 92 -2.72 5.53 -7.29
CA GLY A 92 -2.46 4.78 -6.06
C GLY A 92 -1.29 5.33 -5.24
N GLY A 93 -0.71 4.46 -4.43
CA GLY A 93 0.47 4.75 -3.62
C GLY A 93 1.19 3.50 -3.14
N ALA A 94 2.41 3.67 -2.66
CA ALA A 94 3.24 2.59 -2.13
C ALA A 94 3.36 2.64 -0.59
N ILE A 95 2.94 1.58 0.08
CA ILE A 95 3.03 1.46 1.55
C ILE A 95 4.50 1.41 1.96
N TRP A 96 4.87 2.15 2.99
CA TRP A 96 6.20 2.07 3.61
C TRP A 96 6.17 1.19 4.87
N ASP A 97 6.80 0.01 4.90
CA ASP A 97 7.45 -0.70 3.78
C ASP A 97 7.07 -2.19 3.77
N TRP A 98 7.77 -3.00 2.98
CA TRP A 98 7.44 -4.41 2.81
C TRP A 98 7.79 -5.25 4.05
N VAL A 99 9.05 -5.22 4.49
CA VAL A 99 9.64 -6.15 5.45
C VAL A 99 10.45 -5.41 6.52
N ASP A 100 10.31 -5.82 7.79
CA ASP A 100 11.16 -5.30 8.86
C ASP A 100 12.63 -5.63 8.58
N GLN A 101 13.48 -4.59 8.58
CA GLN A 101 14.92 -4.74 8.40
C GLN A 101 15.58 -5.13 9.73
N SER A 102 15.36 -6.38 10.12
CA SER A 102 15.85 -6.95 11.37
C SER A 102 16.91 -8.02 11.14
N MET A 103 17.72 -8.28 12.17
CA MET A 103 18.69 -9.38 12.18
C MET A 103 18.42 -10.29 13.38
N TYR A 104 18.69 -11.58 13.27
CA TYR A 104 18.59 -12.45 14.45
C TYR A 104 19.70 -12.15 15.45
N ASN A 105 19.32 -12.02 16.71
CA ASN A 105 20.23 -11.99 17.85
C ASN A 105 19.68 -12.89 18.97
N TYR A 106 20.45 -13.09 20.03
CA TYR A 106 20.11 -14.00 21.13
C TYR A 106 20.26 -13.30 22.47
N ASP A 107 19.25 -13.43 23.32
CA ASP A 107 19.31 -12.90 24.68
C ASP A 107 20.42 -13.64 25.47
N PRO A 108 21.40 -12.92 26.05
CA PRO A 108 22.58 -13.55 26.67
C PRO A 108 22.26 -14.28 27.99
N LYS A 109 21.09 -14.05 28.60
CA LYS A 109 20.68 -14.70 29.85
C LYS A 109 19.86 -15.96 29.58
N THR A 110 18.97 -15.92 28.58
CA THR A 110 17.99 -16.98 28.30
C THR A 110 18.35 -17.82 27.08
N GLY A 111 19.20 -17.31 26.17
CA GLY A 111 19.49 -17.94 24.88
C GLY A 111 18.33 -17.84 23.86
N THR A 112 17.29 -17.07 24.16
CA THR A 112 16.12 -16.92 23.28
C THR A 112 16.49 -16.09 22.05
N ARG A 113 16.18 -16.60 20.85
CA ARG A 113 16.37 -15.87 19.59
C ARG A 113 15.31 -14.79 19.43
N TYR A 114 15.70 -13.61 19.00
CA TYR A 114 14.79 -12.50 18.70
C TYR A 114 15.21 -11.74 17.43
N LEU A 115 14.31 -10.94 16.89
CA LEU A 115 14.57 -10.00 15.79
C LEU A 115 15.08 -8.69 16.38
N ALA A 116 16.37 -8.44 16.18
CA ALA A 116 17.10 -7.29 16.69
C ALA A 116 17.11 -6.12 15.68
N TYR A 117 17.30 -4.92 16.20
CA TYR A 117 17.41 -3.67 15.46
C TYR A 117 18.60 -2.82 15.95
N GLY A 118 18.72 -1.56 15.52
CA GLY A 118 19.84 -0.68 15.90
C GLY A 118 20.01 -0.57 17.43
N GLY A 119 21.24 -0.64 17.92
CA GLY A 119 21.57 -0.63 19.34
C GLY A 119 21.67 -2.01 19.99
N ASP A 120 21.07 -3.06 19.42
CA ASP A 120 21.20 -4.44 19.93
C ASP A 120 22.59 -5.05 19.63
N PHE A 121 23.41 -4.37 18.84
CA PHE A 121 24.76 -4.81 18.44
C PHE A 121 25.88 -3.98 19.09
N GLY A 122 25.54 -3.13 20.06
CA GLY A 122 26.49 -2.23 20.72
C GLY A 122 26.95 -1.06 19.84
N ASP A 123 26.25 -0.81 18.74
CA ASP A 123 26.50 0.26 17.78
C ASP A 123 26.05 1.64 18.31
N THR A 124 26.88 2.65 18.07
CA THR A 124 26.58 4.07 18.37
C THR A 124 27.30 4.96 17.34
N PRO A 125 26.61 5.86 16.62
CA PRO A 125 25.18 6.17 16.74
C PRO A 125 24.27 5.06 16.17
N ASN A 126 23.00 5.06 16.58
CA ASN A 126 21.93 4.23 16.02
C ASN A 126 20.57 4.93 16.14
N ASP A 127 19.60 4.52 15.30
CA ASP A 127 18.23 5.05 15.27
C ASP A 127 17.20 4.02 15.78
N GLY A 128 17.65 3.04 16.57
CA GLY A 128 16.81 2.05 17.23
C GLY A 128 15.88 1.27 16.30
N GLN A 129 14.62 1.17 16.70
CA GLN A 129 13.58 0.38 16.02
C GLN A 129 13.02 1.01 14.73
N PHE A 130 13.51 2.18 14.29
CA PHE A 130 12.98 2.87 13.10
C PHE A 130 13.23 2.12 11.78
N VAL A 131 13.91 0.97 11.82
CA VAL A 131 14.09 0.04 10.70
C VAL A 131 12.99 -1.04 10.62
N MET A 132 12.10 -1.09 11.62
CA MET A 132 11.04 -2.10 11.77
C MET A 132 9.70 -1.59 11.21
N ASN A 133 9.66 -1.31 9.91
CA ASN A 133 8.53 -0.63 9.25
C ASN A 133 7.68 -1.53 8.35
N GLY A 134 7.93 -2.84 8.30
CA GLY A 134 7.34 -3.74 7.33
C GLY A 134 5.86 -4.02 7.59
N ILE A 135 5.11 -4.39 6.55
CA ILE A 135 3.83 -5.10 6.71
C ILE A 135 4.02 -6.59 7.01
N VAL A 136 5.24 -7.11 6.86
CA VAL A 136 5.67 -8.42 7.36
C VAL A 136 6.86 -8.27 8.31
N PHE A 137 7.02 -9.21 9.23
CA PHE A 137 8.21 -9.30 10.09
C PHE A 137 9.46 -9.67 9.28
N GLY A 138 10.64 -9.56 9.88
CA GLY A 138 11.92 -9.82 9.19
C GLY A 138 12.13 -11.27 8.76
N ASP A 139 11.35 -12.19 9.30
CA ASP A 139 11.27 -13.60 8.88
C ASP A 139 10.13 -13.88 7.89
N LEU A 140 9.51 -12.81 7.36
CA LEU A 140 8.39 -12.81 6.42
C LEU A 140 7.05 -13.28 6.99
N GLU A 141 6.93 -13.47 8.31
CA GLU A 141 5.63 -13.73 8.92
C GLU A 141 4.72 -12.49 8.74
N PRO A 142 3.49 -12.65 8.22
CA PRO A 142 2.56 -11.54 8.05
C PRO A 142 2.16 -10.88 9.38
N LYS A 143 2.27 -9.55 9.45
CA LYS A 143 1.68 -8.77 10.56
C LYS A 143 0.16 -8.64 10.38
N PRO A 144 -0.62 -8.30 11.44
CA PRO A 144 -2.07 -8.10 11.30
C PRO A 144 -2.46 -7.14 10.17
N GLN A 145 -1.73 -6.04 9.99
CA GLN A 145 -1.99 -5.07 8.92
C GLN A 145 -1.83 -5.64 7.50
N TYR A 146 -1.06 -6.71 7.29
CA TYR A 146 -0.95 -7.38 5.99
C TYR A 146 -2.32 -7.84 5.48
N TYR A 147 -3.16 -8.35 6.38
CA TYR A 147 -4.49 -8.83 6.02
C TYR A 147 -5.44 -7.69 5.65
N GLU A 148 -5.27 -6.51 6.26
CA GLU A 148 -5.99 -5.28 5.88
C GLU A 148 -5.57 -4.81 4.49
N VAL A 149 -4.26 -4.78 4.20
CA VAL A 149 -3.74 -4.47 2.86
C VAL A 149 -4.33 -5.41 1.82
N ARG A 150 -4.33 -6.72 2.10
CA ARG A 150 -4.93 -7.73 1.21
C ARG A 150 -6.42 -7.47 0.95
N LYS A 151 -7.17 -7.03 1.98
CA LYS A 151 -8.61 -6.73 1.87
C LYS A 151 -8.87 -5.45 1.07
N VAL A 152 -8.11 -4.39 1.32
CA VAL A 152 -8.30 -3.09 0.67
C VAL A 152 -7.85 -3.15 -0.80
N TYR A 153 -6.75 -3.85 -1.10
CA TYR A 153 -6.18 -3.94 -2.46
C TYR A 153 -6.91 -4.96 -3.35
N GLN A 154 -7.96 -5.63 -2.87
CA GLN A 154 -8.63 -6.67 -3.64
C GLN A 154 -9.29 -6.10 -4.90
N ASN A 155 -9.18 -6.83 -6.02
CA ASN A 155 -9.69 -6.40 -7.33
C ASN A 155 -11.17 -6.77 -7.60
N ILE A 156 -11.87 -7.35 -6.62
CA ILE A 156 -13.28 -7.72 -6.76
C ILE A 156 -14.07 -6.97 -5.68
N GLY A 157 -14.85 -5.97 -6.07
CA GLY A 157 -15.76 -5.28 -5.18
C GLY A 157 -17.05 -6.08 -4.99
N VAL A 158 -17.56 -6.12 -3.76
CA VAL A 158 -18.87 -6.72 -3.44
C VAL A 158 -19.64 -5.70 -2.61
N LYS A 159 -20.84 -5.34 -3.05
CA LYS A 159 -21.71 -4.39 -2.37
C LYS A 159 -23.10 -4.98 -2.17
N ALA A 160 -23.61 -4.92 -0.95
CA ALA A 160 -24.99 -5.29 -0.67
C ALA A 160 -25.96 -4.26 -1.28
N VAL A 161 -26.95 -4.74 -2.02
CA VAL A 161 -28.03 -3.89 -2.57
C VAL A 161 -29.33 -4.14 -1.80
N ASP A 162 -29.66 -5.40 -1.57
CA ASP A 162 -30.80 -5.84 -0.74
C ASP A 162 -30.45 -7.18 -0.09
N VAL A 163 -29.98 -7.14 1.16
CA VAL A 163 -29.52 -8.33 1.88
C VAL A 163 -30.66 -9.31 2.14
N GLU A 164 -31.86 -8.81 2.45
CA GLU A 164 -33.03 -9.66 2.73
C GLU A 164 -33.45 -10.47 1.50
N LYS A 165 -33.28 -9.90 0.30
CA LYS A 165 -33.52 -10.60 -0.97
C LYS A 165 -32.29 -11.32 -1.53
N GLY A 166 -31.14 -11.26 -0.84
CA GLY A 166 -29.89 -11.85 -1.30
C GLY A 166 -29.30 -11.19 -2.56
N VAL A 167 -29.57 -9.88 -2.77
CA VAL A 167 -29.10 -9.13 -3.94
C VAL A 167 -27.81 -8.39 -3.60
N PHE A 168 -26.74 -8.75 -4.32
CA PHE A 168 -25.42 -8.16 -4.21
C PHE A 168 -24.91 -7.73 -5.59
N GLU A 169 -24.23 -6.60 -5.64
CA GLU A 169 -23.49 -6.12 -6.80
C GLU A 169 -22.03 -6.60 -6.72
N ILE A 170 -21.53 -7.12 -7.85
CA ILE A 170 -20.14 -7.52 -8.02
C ILE A 170 -19.48 -6.57 -9.02
N PHE A 171 -18.39 -5.92 -8.61
CA PHE A 171 -17.62 -5.02 -9.47
C PHE A 171 -16.24 -5.60 -9.75
N ASN A 172 -15.92 -5.78 -11.04
CA ASN A 172 -14.61 -6.24 -11.49
C ASN A 172 -13.66 -5.05 -11.66
N LYS A 173 -12.65 -4.92 -10.77
CA LYS A 173 -11.64 -3.86 -10.83
C LYS A 173 -10.43 -4.22 -11.70
N TYR A 174 -10.33 -5.46 -12.21
CA TYR A 174 -9.21 -5.83 -13.09
C TYR A 174 -9.31 -5.10 -14.44
N TYR A 175 -8.16 -4.64 -14.95
CA TYR A 175 -8.09 -4.01 -16.28
C TYR A 175 -8.18 -5.00 -17.45
N PHE A 176 -7.59 -6.20 -17.29
CA PHE A 176 -7.38 -7.14 -18.41
C PHE A 176 -7.81 -8.57 -18.08
N LYS A 177 -8.66 -8.75 -17.06
CA LYS A 177 -9.06 -10.07 -16.57
C LYS A 177 -10.57 -10.18 -16.45
N ASN A 178 -11.14 -11.23 -17.01
CA ASN A 178 -12.54 -11.60 -16.80
C ASN A 178 -12.65 -12.47 -15.52
N LEU A 179 -13.67 -12.22 -14.69
CA LEU A 179 -13.87 -13.00 -13.47
C LEU A 179 -14.32 -14.43 -13.75
N ALA A 180 -15.07 -14.66 -14.84
CA ALA A 180 -15.64 -15.96 -15.17
C ALA A 180 -14.58 -17.02 -15.51
N ASP A 181 -13.39 -16.60 -15.94
CA ASP A 181 -12.34 -17.52 -16.38
C ASP A 181 -11.61 -18.17 -15.21
N ASP A 182 -11.45 -17.46 -14.08
CA ASP A 182 -10.53 -17.84 -13.01
C ASP A 182 -11.15 -17.84 -11.60
N TYR A 183 -12.40 -17.41 -11.42
CA TYR A 183 -13.02 -17.27 -10.11
C TYR A 183 -14.35 -18.02 -10.00
N TYR A 184 -14.61 -18.53 -8.80
CA TYR A 184 -15.89 -19.09 -8.39
C TYR A 184 -16.50 -18.20 -7.32
N LEU A 185 -17.78 -17.84 -7.49
CA LEU A 185 -18.53 -17.16 -6.44
C LEU A 185 -18.99 -18.20 -5.42
N MET A 186 -18.65 -17.96 -4.15
CA MET A 186 -19.13 -18.76 -3.03
C MET A 186 -19.75 -17.84 -1.98
N TRP A 187 -20.81 -18.30 -1.33
CA TRP A 187 -21.45 -17.58 -0.24
C TRP A 187 -21.88 -18.52 0.88
N SER A 188 -22.06 -17.95 2.05
CA SER A 188 -22.60 -18.62 3.22
C SER A 188 -23.32 -17.62 4.13
N VAL A 189 -24.33 -18.11 4.83
CA VAL A 189 -25.07 -17.39 5.88
C VAL A 189 -24.75 -18.05 7.21
N TYR A 190 -24.41 -17.22 8.20
CA TYR A 190 -24.06 -17.66 9.54
C TYR A 190 -25.08 -17.17 10.56
N GLU A 191 -25.40 -18.04 11.51
CA GLU A 191 -26.13 -17.72 12.74
C GLU A 191 -25.28 -18.17 13.92
N ASP A 192 -25.04 -17.28 14.89
CA ASP A 192 -24.19 -17.54 16.07
C ASP A 192 -22.82 -18.17 15.74
N GLY A 193 -22.19 -17.69 14.65
CA GLY A 193 -20.90 -18.19 14.18
C GLY A 193 -20.93 -19.55 13.48
N LYS A 194 -22.11 -20.13 13.24
CA LYS A 194 -22.29 -21.41 12.53
C LYS A 194 -22.95 -21.19 11.17
N ALA A 195 -22.40 -21.80 10.12
CA ALA A 195 -23.01 -21.73 8.79
C ALA A 195 -24.33 -22.51 8.77
N ILE A 196 -25.43 -21.84 8.45
CA ILE A 196 -26.77 -22.45 8.30
C ILE A 196 -27.15 -22.67 6.83
N GLN A 197 -26.49 -21.95 5.92
CA GLN A 197 -26.66 -22.10 4.49
C GLN A 197 -25.35 -21.77 3.79
N ALA A 198 -24.96 -22.53 2.75
CA ALA A 198 -23.74 -22.28 1.99
C ALA A 198 -23.78 -22.97 0.63
N THR A 199 -22.94 -22.54 -0.30
CA THR A 199 -22.76 -23.15 -1.63
C THR A 199 -21.85 -24.40 -1.69
N LEU A 200 -21.44 -25.04 -0.58
CA LEU A 200 -20.41 -26.13 -0.59
C LEU A 200 -20.94 -27.46 -1.19
N LYS A 201 -20.23 -28.26 -2.00
CA LYS A 201 -18.80 -28.40 -2.40
C LYS A 201 -18.69 -28.58 -3.94
N LYS A 202 -17.55 -28.19 -4.54
CA LYS A 202 -17.08 -28.84 -5.77
C LYS A 202 -16.54 -30.21 -5.34
N ASP A 203 -17.11 -31.29 -5.86
CA ASP A 203 -16.54 -32.65 -5.74
C ASP A 203 -15.10 -32.67 -6.25
#